data_AF-A0A5C2STW3-F1
#
_entry.id   AF-A0A5C2STW3-F1
#
_cell.length_a   1.000
_cell.length_b   1.000
_cell.length_c   1.000
_cell.angle_alpha   90.00
_cell.angle_beta   90.00
_cell.angle_gamma   90.00
#
_symmetry.space_group_name_H-M   'P 1'
#
loop_
_entity.id
_entity.type
_entity.pdbx_description
1 polymer ?
#
loop_
_entity_poly.entity_id
_entity_poly.type
_entity_poly.pdbx_seq_one_letter_code
_entity_poly.pdbx_strand_id
1 'polypeptide(L)'
;MASSLHTPDSPPQLGRQPSYIHFTPRRAMASFENLVVLANYEEHLREARKVVWRDRGEPPVELSDLGECFEHACRGGLRSGTLAFAIRSGVNFILLLTRIKRIPRKFRLSMIRHALFGEDSLRFAAMLGSFVALYKFILNALPIVLPRPHNNPTTHGRQRSLFRQSLTRKAGNATDSPFDEALEEIELAAPERGRSPRRARLSTSAQAHQVWVRKKTRWWYSAFAGSLAGAIAIMFEKRSRRVGIAQQMFVRGLQGSFNAMSDRHGFKIPHGDVIIFTLCCGQIMYAFLMRPETLPPSYNRWIQVASKVPEEGVRMNMTLVRDGIFDPNDVENVLHYKARMPHFSGITRRNATILSERIAQARLPEGLRSYGPHFGPCAAVHPDIDSCVVVQIAHFWEVFRWMLPIYGALHFIPMMLFRRHKFMKNPVRMLARAAWGTARSSSFLGMFVLIYQLYFCSKHNLYNKLMSLRNSGSRSLLAWLAKRLPQAWIELLISKQSFVLGGLLSGLSLFVEEKRRREELAMYVLPKSMESAWVMARGKGWVIPFGQLGEPLLTAIGMGMVMSTYQNDPQHLSGLVRRILYQFVGPN
;
A
#
# COMPACT_ATOMS: atom_id res chain seq x y z
N MET A 1 -58.79 81.50 -60.59
CA MET A 1 -59.54 81.27 -59.35
C MET A 1 -59.02 79.99 -58.70
N ALA A 2 -58.60 80.06 -57.42
CA ALA A 2 -58.31 79.02 -56.40
C ALA A 2 -57.44 77.78 -56.78
N SER A 3 -56.25 77.59 -56.18
CA SER A 3 -55.90 76.79 -54.94
C SER A 3 -56.00 75.26 -55.17
N SER A 4 -55.06 74.34 -54.86
CA SER A 4 -54.05 74.19 -53.78
C SER A 4 -53.13 72.94 -53.98
N LEU A 5 -51.89 73.02 -53.46
CA LEU A 5 -50.93 72.05 -52.84
C LEU A 5 -50.83 70.50 -53.12
N HIS A 6 -49.54 70.06 -53.24
CA HIS A 6 -48.84 68.79 -52.83
C HIS A 6 -49.20 67.43 -53.53
N THR A 7 -48.30 66.50 -53.94
CA THR A 7 -47.10 65.84 -53.32
C THR A 7 -46.32 64.97 -54.36
N PRO A 8 -45.17 64.30 -54.04
CA PRO A 8 -44.00 64.12 -54.94
C PRO A 8 -43.71 62.68 -55.46
N ASP A 9 -42.79 62.54 -56.43
CA ASP A 9 -42.18 61.26 -56.84
C ASP A 9 -40.71 61.37 -57.36
N SER A 10 -39.82 60.61 -56.70
CA SER A 10 -38.73 59.74 -57.25
C SER A 10 -37.40 60.28 -57.88
N PRO A 11 -36.27 59.49 -57.84
CA PRO A 11 -34.88 59.97 -57.63
C PRO A 11 -33.85 59.63 -58.75
N PRO A 12 -32.54 60.01 -58.65
CA PRO A 12 -31.47 59.46 -59.49
C PRO A 12 -30.42 58.59 -58.75
N GLN A 13 -29.64 57.89 -59.59
CA GLN A 13 -28.95 56.61 -59.42
C GLN A 13 -27.54 56.68 -58.80
N LEU A 14 -27.07 55.55 -58.22
CA LEU A 14 -25.67 55.32 -57.84
C LEU A 14 -25.17 53.96 -58.36
N GLY A 15 -24.05 53.98 -59.09
CA GLY A 15 -23.43 52.82 -59.75
C GLY A 15 -22.71 51.85 -58.80
N ARG A 16 -22.55 50.61 -59.26
CA ARG A 16 -21.83 49.54 -58.54
C ARG A 16 -20.74 48.93 -59.43
N GLN A 17 -19.49 48.98 -59.00
CA GLN A 17 -18.41 48.14 -59.55
C GLN A 17 -18.30 46.81 -58.79
N PRO A 18 -17.85 45.70 -59.42
CA PRO A 18 -17.69 44.42 -58.77
C PRO A 18 -16.26 44.22 -58.21
N SER A 19 -16.15 43.68 -56.99
CA SER A 19 -14.88 43.17 -56.44
C SER A 19 -15.09 41.77 -55.87
N TYR A 20 -14.89 40.75 -56.69
CA TYR A 20 -14.75 39.37 -56.22
C TYR A 20 -13.34 39.18 -55.65
N ILE A 21 -13.26 38.87 -54.35
CA ILE A 21 -12.02 38.42 -53.70
C ILE A 21 -11.79 36.97 -54.13
N HIS A 22 -10.72 36.74 -54.90
CA HIS A 22 -10.30 35.41 -55.35
C HIS A 22 -9.65 34.66 -54.17
N PHE A 23 -10.42 33.82 -53.47
CA PHE A 23 -9.83 32.87 -52.51
C PHE A 23 -9.19 31.70 -53.27
N THR A 24 -7.91 31.44 -53.05
CA THR A 24 -7.23 30.23 -53.54
C THR A 24 -7.45 29.08 -52.56
N PRO A 25 -8.17 27.99 -52.91
CA PRO A 25 -8.59 26.99 -51.93
C PRO A 25 -7.77 25.70 -52.10
N ARG A 26 -6.56 25.64 -51.54
CA ARG A 26 -5.87 24.33 -51.38
C ARG A 26 -5.14 24.19 -50.05
N ARG A 27 -4.38 25.20 -49.61
CA ARG A 27 -3.65 25.11 -48.32
C ARG A 27 -4.54 25.29 -47.09
N ALA A 28 -5.50 26.21 -47.12
CA ALA A 28 -6.42 26.44 -46.00
C ALA A 28 -7.40 25.27 -45.79
N MET A 29 -7.86 24.63 -46.88
CA MET A 29 -8.67 23.41 -46.80
C MET A 29 -7.87 22.24 -46.24
N ALA A 30 -6.61 22.05 -46.67
CA ALA A 30 -5.75 20.99 -46.12
C ALA A 30 -5.40 21.21 -44.62
N SER A 31 -5.27 22.46 -44.15
CA SER A 31 -5.08 22.73 -42.71
C SER A 31 -6.36 22.50 -41.91
N PHE A 32 -7.52 22.81 -42.50
CA PHE A 32 -8.82 22.55 -41.87
C PHE A 32 -9.11 21.05 -41.81
N GLU A 33 -8.84 20.29 -42.88
CA GLU A 33 -8.95 18.84 -42.89
C GLU A 33 -8.02 18.19 -41.87
N ASN A 34 -6.78 18.66 -41.72
CA ASN A 34 -5.89 18.16 -40.67
C ASN A 34 -6.39 18.48 -39.25
N LEU A 35 -6.99 19.64 -39.04
CA LEU A 35 -7.61 20.00 -37.75
C LEU A 35 -8.85 19.15 -37.46
N VAL A 36 -9.69 18.88 -38.46
CA VAL A 36 -10.85 18.00 -38.34
C VAL A 36 -10.43 16.56 -38.08
N VAL A 37 -9.38 16.08 -38.74
CA VAL A 37 -8.80 14.75 -38.48
C VAL A 37 -8.22 14.66 -37.07
N LEU A 38 -7.54 15.70 -36.59
CA LEU A 38 -7.04 15.75 -35.21
C LEU A 38 -8.18 15.82 -34.18
N ALA A 39 -9.23 16.59 -34.44
CA ALA A 39 -10.40 16.68 -33.58
C ALA A 39 -11.17 15.35 -33.53
N ASN A 40 -11.41 14.71 -34.68
CA ASN A 40 -12.01 13.38 -34.77
C ASN A 40 -11.12 12.33 -34.08
N TYR A 41 -9.80 12.44 -34.20
CA TYR A 41 -8.87 11.55 -33.49
C TYR A 41 -8.92 11.76 -31.97
N GLU A 42 -8.97 13.00 -31.50
CA GLU A 42 -9.18 13.30 -30.07
C GLU A 42 -10.54 12.82 -29.57
N GLU A 43 -11.58 12.94 -30.38
CA GLU A 43 -12.92 12.49 -30.06
C GLU A 43 -12.99 10.96 -29.99
N HIS A 44 -12.44 10.24 -30.98
CA HIS A 44 -12.28 8.79 -30.93
C HIS A 44 -11.42 8.34 -29.74
N LEU A 45 -10.37 9.09 -29.36
CA LEU A 45 -9.60 8.80 -28.15
C LEU A 45 -10.41 9.04 -26.87
N ARG A 46 -11.29 10.04 -26.84
CA ARG A 46 -12.21 10.28 -25.71
C ARG A 46 -13.27 9.19 -25.64
N GLU A 47 -13.84 8.77 -26.75
CA GLU A 47 -14.81 7.68 -26.83
C GLU A 47 -14.17 6.34 -26.44
N ALA A 48 -13.02 6.00 -27.01
CA ALA A 48 -12.24 4.83 -26.61
C ALA A 48 -11.87 4.88 -25.12
N ARG A 49 -11.55 6.08 -24.59
CA ARG A 49 -11.33 6.28 -23.16
C ARG A 49 -12.59 6.00 -22.36
N LYS A 50 -13.80 6.37 -22.80
CA LYS A 50 -15.09 6.08 -22.13
C LYS A 50 -15.45 4.60 -22.15
N VAL A 51 -15.06 3.89 -23.22
CA VAL A 51 -15.22 2.43 -23.30
C VAL A 51 -14.35 1.76 -22.24
N VAL A 52 -13.08 2.15 -22.15
CA VAL A 52 -12.10 1.56 -21.22
C VAL A 52 -12.31 2.03 -19.77
N TRP A 53 -12.53 3.33 -19.57
CA TRP A 53 -12.63 4.00 -18.27
C TRP A 53 -14.05 4.52 -18.04
N ARG A 54 -14.56 4.32 -16.83
CA ARG A 54 -15.90 4.75 -16.45
C ARG A 54 -15.87 6.23 -16.11
N ASP A 55 -16.81 7.00 -16.65
CA ASP A 55 -16.87 8.43 -16.39
C ASP A 55 -17.25 8.69 -14.93
N ARG A 56 -16.78 9.79 -14.35
CA ARG A 56 -17.05 10.12 -12.95
C ARG A 56 -18.50 10.56 -12.78
N GLY A 57 -19.23 9.91 -11.86
CA GLY A 57 -20.58 10.31 -11.49
C GLY A 57 -21.69 9.72 -12.36
N GLU A 58 -21.47 8.58 -13.02
CA GLU A 58 -22.55 7.87 -13.72
C GLU A 58 -23.71 7.55 -12.75
N PRO A 59 -24.98 7.71 -13.16
CA PRO A 59 -26.12 7.39 -12.32
C PRO A 59 -26.26 5.87 -12.10
N PRO A 60 -26.76 5.44 -10.93
CA PRO A 60 -27.08 4.04 -10.70
C PRO A 60 -28.24 3.60 -11.61
N VAL A 61 -28.20 2.33 -12.04
CA VAL A 61 -29.25 1.73 -12.86
C VAL A 61 -30.38 1.25 -11.94
N GLU A 62 -31.62 1.64 -12.25
CA GLU A 62 -32.82 1.10 -11.62
C GLU A 62 -33.21 -0.19 -12.36
N LEU A 63 -33.42 -1.27 -11.60
CA LEU A 63 -33.69 -2.61 -12.12
C LEU A 63 -34.94 -3.12 -11.41
N SER A 64 -35.94 -3.57 -12.17
CA SER A 64 -37.21 -4.09 -11.63
C SER A 64 -37.23 -5.61 -11.63
N ASP A 65 -36.62 -6.25 -12.63
CA ASP A 65 -36.73 -7.69 -12.84
C ASP A 65 -35.42 -8.45 -12.62
N LEU A 66 -35.54 -9.74 -12.28
CA LEU A 66 -34.40 -10.64 -12.16
C LEU A 66 -33.67 -10.84 -13.51
N GLY A 67 -34.40 -10.79 -14.62
CA GLY A 67 -33.84 -10.85 -15.97
C GLY A 67 -32.94 -9.65 -16.27
N GLU A 68 -33.42 -8.44 -15.98
CA GLU A 68 -32.63 -7.21 -16.10
C GLU A 68 -31.41 -7.21 -15.16
N CYS A 69 -31.56 -7.75 -13.95
CA CYS A 69 -30.45 -7.94 -13.02
C CYS A 69 -29.37 -8.86 -13.60
N PHE A 70 -29.78 -9.95 -14.25
CA PHE A 70 -28.86 -10.88 -14.90
C PHE A 70 -28.15 -10.22 -16.09
N GLU A 71 -28.89 -9.51 -16.95
CA GLU A 71 -28.30 -8.80 -18.08
C GLU A 71 -27.29 -7.72 -17.64
N HIS A 72 -27.66 -6.91 -16.64
CA HIS A 72 -26.76 -5.91 -16.05
C HIS A 72 -25.51 -6.55 -15.43
N ALA A 73 -25.68 -7.68 -14.74
CA ALA A 73 -24.58 -8.45 -14.18
C ALA A 73 -23.64 -8.99 -15.27
N CYS A 74 -24.17 -9.59 -16.34
CA CYS A 74 -23.39 -10.10 -17.47
C CYS A 74 -22.63 -9.01 -18.21
N ARG A 75 -23.29 -7.89 -18.55
CA ARG A 75 -22.63 -6.73 -19.18
C ARG A 75 -21.53 -6.16 -18.28
N GLY A 76 -21.80 -6.07 -16.97
CA GLY A 76 -20.82 -5.65 -15.96
C GLY A 76 -19.60 -6.58 -15.89
N GLY A 77 -19.85 -7.90 -15.85
CA GLY A 77 -18.81 -8.93 -15.78
C GLY A 77 -17.95 -9.03 -17.05
N LEU A 78 -18.56 -8.88 -18.23
CA LEU A 78 -17.82 -8.84 -19.50
C LEU A 78 -16.90 -7.62 -19.58
N ARG A 79 -17.40 -6.45 -19.18
CA ARG A 79 -16.58 -5.21 -19.14
C ARG A 79 -15.43 -5.32 -18.14
N SER A 80 -15.70 -5.80 -16.92
CA SER A 80 -14.66 -5.94 -15.90
C SER A 80 -13.63 -6.99 -16.26
N GLY A 81 -14.06 -8.10 -16.86
CA GLY A 81 -13.19 -9.17 -17.36
C GLY A 81 -12.28 -8.72 -18.51
N THR A 82 -12.81 -8.00 -19.51
CA THR A 82 -12.00 -7.47 -20.62
C THR A 82 -10.99 -6.43 -20.13
N LEU A 83 -11.38 -5.54 -19.22
CA LEU A 83 -10.47 -4.58 -18.59
C LEU A 83 -9.37 -5.29 -17.78
N ALA A 84 -9.74 -6.29 -16.98
CA ALA A 84 -8.79 -7.10 -16.21
C ALA A 84 -7.77 -7.81 -17.10
N PHE A 85 -8.23 -8.40 -18.20
CA PHE A 85 -7.38 -9.02 -19.22
C PHE A 85 -6.40 -8.00 -19.81
N ALA A 86 -6.90 -6.85 -20.28
CA ALA A 86 -6.09 -5.81 -20.90
C ALA A 86 -5.01 -5.27 -19.95
N ILE A 87 -5.37 -5.00 -18.69
CA ILE A 87 -4.41 -4.54 -17.67
C ILE A 87 -3.31 -5.59 -17.45
N ARG A 88 -3.70 -6.86 -17.24
CA ARG A 88 -2.73 -7.92 -16.92
C ARG A 88 -1.82 -8.27 -18.09
N SER A 89 -2.37 -8.39 -19.29
CA SER A 89 -1.60 -8.60 -20.52
C SER A 89 -0.69 -7.41 -20.82
N GLY A 90 -1.15 -6.18 -20.59
CA GLY A 90 -0.34 -4.98 -20.73
C GLY A 90 0.87 -4.95 -19.79
N VAL A 91 0.68 -5.28 -18.51
CA VAL A 91 1.79 -5.37 -17.53
C VAL A 91 2.77 -6.48 -17.93
N ASN A 92 2.28 -7.67 -18.29
CA ASN A 92 3.12 -8.78 -18.73
C ASN A 92 3.94 -8.43 -19.98
N PHE A 93 3.32 -7.71 -20.93
CA PHE A 93 3.97 -7.25 -22.14
C PHE A 93 5.06 -6.22 -21.84
N ILE A 94 4.79 -5.22 -20.99
CA ILE A 94 5.79 -4.22 -20.57
C ILE A 94 6.98 -4.91 -19.88
N LEU A 95 6.72 -5.85 -18.98
CA LEU A 95 7.78 -6.64 -18.31
C LEU A 95 8.56 -7.51 -19.29
N LEU A 96 7.95 -7.97 -20.38
CA LEU A 96 8.66 -8.67 -21.44
C LEU A 96 9.55 -7.71 -22.25
N LEU A 97 9.06 -6.50 -22.58
CA LEU A 97 9.80 -5.50 -23.33
C LEU A 97 11.10 -5.08 -22.65
N THR A 98 11.11 -4.98 -21.30
CA THR A 98 12.34 -4.65 -20.56
C THR A 98 13.43 -5.71 -20.68
N ARG A 99 13.06 -6.98 -20.93
CA ARG A 99 14.00 -8.11 -21.07
C ARG A 99 14.15 -8.64 -22.50
N ILE A 100 13.41 -8.11 -23.48
CA ILE A 100 13.33 -8.67 -24.84
C ILE A 100 14.70 -8.72 -25.54
N LYS A 101 15.58 -7.76 -25.24
CA LYS A 101 16.94 -7.71 -25.78
C LYS A 101 17.81 -8.88 -25.32
N ARG A 102 17.55 -9.43 -24.13
CA ARG A 102 18.26 -10.60 -23.57
C ARG A 102 17.72 -11.94 -24.08
N ILE A 103 16.62 -11.96 -24.84
CA ILE A 103 15.96 -13.18 -25.31
C ILE A 103 16.38 -13.50 -26.76
N PRO A 104 16.75 -14.76 -27.07
CA PRO A 104 17.06 -15.20 -28.43
C PRO A 104 15.90 -14.93 -29.41
N ARG A 105 16.21 -14.49 -30.63
CA ARG A 105 15.19 -14.08 -31.64
C ARG A 105 14.13 -15.15 -31.89
N LYS A 106 14.52 -16.43 -31.91
CA LYS A 106 13.64 -17.59 -32.16
C LYS A 106 12.46 -17.69 -31.17
N PHE A 107 12.64 -17.28 -29.92
CA PHE A 107 11.61 -17.38 -28.88
C PHE A 107 10.78 -16.11 -28.69
N ARG A 108 11.14 -14.99 -29.34
CA ARG A 108 10.50 -13.69 -29.10
C ARG A 108 9.00 -13.71 -29.41
N LEU A 109 8.60 -14.25 -30.56
CA LEU A 109 7.19 -14.31 -30.96
C LEU A 109 6.35 -15.18 -30.02
N SER A 110 6.88 -16.35 -29.63
CA SER A 110 6.21 -17.23 -28.67
C SER A 110 6.03 -16.55 -27.31
N MET A 111 7.07 -15.85 -26.82
CA MET A 111 7.03 -15.10 -25.56
C MET A 111 6.07 -13.90 -25.62
N ILE A 112 6.01 -13.19 -26.75
CA ILE A 112 5.04 -12.09 -26.95
C ILE A 112 3.62 -12.63 -26.94
N ARG A 113 3.35 -13.72 -27.67
CA ARG A 113 2.04 -14.37 -27.68
C ARG A 113 1.64 -14.82 -26.28
N HIS A 114 2.56 -15.43 -25.54
CA HIS A 114 2.30 -15.86 -24.17
C HIS A 114 2.11 -14.68 -23.19
N ALA A 115 2.78 -13.54 -23.41
CA ALA A 115 2.58 -12.35 -22.59
C ALA A 115 1.20 -11.70 -22.83
N LEU A 116 0.72 -11.70 -24.08
CA LEU A 116 -0.56 -11.09 -24.47
C LEU A 116 -1.76 -12.01 -24.23
N PHE A 117 -1.64 -13.30 -24.54
CA PHE A 117 -2.71 -14.30 -24.45
C PHE A 117 -2.37 -15.40 -23.45
N GLY A 118 -1.61 -15.05 -22.41
CA GLY A 118 -1.21 -15.98 -21.37
C GLY A 118 -2.39 -16.49 -20.57
N GLU A 119 -2.30 -17.75 -20.13
CA GLU A 119 -3.26 -18.38 -19.23
C GLU A 119 -3.47 -17.55 -17.95
N ASP A 120 -2.42 -16.89 -17.46
CA ASP A 120 -2.49 -16.01 -16.28
C ASP A 120 -3.37 -14.77 -16.50
N SER A 121 -3.43 -14.23 -17.72
CA SER A 121 -4.30 -13.11 -18.06
C SER A 121 -5.75 -13.56 -18.14
N LEU A 122 -6.01 -14.73 -18.73
CA LEU A 122 -7.35 -15.31 -18.83
C LEU A 122 -7.91 -15.69 -17.46
N ARG A 123 -7.12 -16.32 -16.58
CA ARG A 123 -7.55 -16.66 -15.21
C ARG A 123 -7.91 -15.43 -14.38
N PHE A 124 -7.11 -14.37 -14.48
CA PHE A 124 -7.37 -13.13 -13.79
C PHE A 124 -8.61 -12.40 -14.33
N ALA A 125 -8.81 -12.45 -15.65
CA ALA A 125 -10.01 -11.93 -16.30
C ALA A 125 -11.27 -12.70 -15.87
N ALA A 126 -11.19 -14.03 -15.83
CA ALA A 126 -12.26 -14.89 -15.33
C ALA A 126 -12.59 -14.57 -13.86
N MET A 127 -11.57 -14.47 -13.00
CA MET A 127 -11.74 -14.10 -11.59
C MET A 127 -12.47 -12.76 -11.42
N LEU A 128 -12.02 -11.69 -12.07
CA LEU A 128 -12.65 -10.37 -11.92
C LEU A 128 -14.00 -10.26 -12.63
N GLY A 129 -14.15 -10.90 -13.80
CA GLY A 129 -15.39 -10.96 -14.54
C GLY A 129 -16.48 -11.69 -13.76
N SER A 130 -16.17 -12.89 -13.25
CA SER A 130 -17.10 -13.69 -12.44
C SER A 130 -17.43 -12.99 -11.13
N PHE A 131 -16.45 -12.33 -10.48
CA PHE A 131 -16.68 -11.56 -9.27
C PHE A 131 -17.72 -10.46 -9.50
N VAL A 132 -17.52 -9.61 -10.51
CA VAL A 132 -18.43 -8.47 -10.76
C VAL A 132 -19.81 -8.96 -11.20
N ALA A 133 -19.88 -9.99 -12.05
CA ALA A 133 -21.16 -10.57 -12.46
C ALA A 133 -21.94 -11.10 -11.25
N LEU A 134 -21.34 -11.98 -10.44
CA LEU A 134 -21.99 -12.55 -9.27
C LEU A 134 -22.36 -11.47 -8.25
N TYR A 135 -21.45 -10.54 -7.97
CA TYR A 135 -21.69 -9.46 -7.02
C TYR A 135 -22.87 -8.59 -7.44
N LYS A 136 -22.91 -8.15 -8.70
CA LYS A 136 -24.00 -7.31 -9.22
C LYS A 136 -25.32 -8.05 -9.24
N PHE A 137 -25.31 -9.32 -9.63
CA PHE A 137 -26.50 -10.15 -9.64
C PHE A 137 -27.07 -10.28 -8.23
N ILE A 138 -26.26 -10.74 -7.26
CA ILE A 138 -26.71 -10.95 -5.88
C ILE A 138 -27.15 -9.63 -5.23
N LEU A 139 -26.38 -8.55 -5.40
CA LEU A 139 -26.68 -7.26 -4.78
C LEU A 139 -28.02 -6.67 -5.26
N ASN A 140 -28.35 -6.83 -6.55
CA ASN A 140 -29.59 -6.30 -7.12
C ASN A 140 -30.78 -7.27 -7.01
N ALA A 141 -30.53 -8.59 -7.02
CA ALA A 141 -31.58 -9.59 -6.81
C ALA A 141 -32.07 -9.65 -5.35
N LEU A 142 -31.18 -9.46 -4.37
CA LEU A 142 -31.53 -9.54 -2.94
C LEU A 142 -32.67 -8.59 -2.50
N PRO A 143 -32.69 -7.29 -2.90
CA PRO A 143 -33.81 -6.42 -2.62
C PRO A 143 -35.15 -6.85 -3.23
N ILE A 144 -35.13 -7.53 -4.38
CA ILE A 144 -36.32 -8.02 -5.08
C ILE A 144 -36.88 -9.26 -4.35
N VAL A 145 -36.00 -10.18 -3.99
CA VAL A 145 -36.37 -11.43 -3.30
C VAL A 145 -36.70 -11.19 -1.81
N LEU A 146 -35.99 -10.28 -1.17
CA LEU A 146 -36.13 -9.92 0.25
C LEU A 146 -36.37 -8.41 0.39
N PRO A 147 -37.60 -7.93 0.10
CA PRO A 147 -37.94 -6.53 0.26
C PRO A 147 -37.85 -6.10 1.72
N ARG A 148 -37.48 -4.84 1.93
CA ARG A 148 -37.52 -4.24 3.28
C ARG A 148 -38.98 -4.04 3.69
N PRO A 149 -39.37 -4.35 4.94
CA PRO A 149 -40.65 -3.89 5.46
C PRO A 149 -40.67 -2.35 5.40
N HIS A 150 -41.72 -1.79 4.80
CA HIS A 150 -41.86 -0.36 4.59
C HIS A 150 -42.17 0.30 5.94
N ASN A 151 -41.17 0.91 6.59
CA ASN A 151 -41.43 1.78 7.73
C ASN A 151 -42.00 3.09 7.19
N ASN A 152 -43.33 3.24 7.21
CA ASN A 152 -43.99 4.53 6.96
C ASN A 152 -43.34 5.58 7.89
N PRO A 153 -42.79 6.68 7.36
CA PRO A 153 -42.21 7.71 8.19
C PRO A 153 -43.35 8.45 8.91
N THR A 154 -43.64 8.06 10.16
CA THR A 154 -44.49 8.87 11.04
C THR A 154 -43.91 10.27 11.16
N THR A 155 -44.77 11.28 11.15
CA THR A 155 -44.49 12.73 11.12
C THR A 155 -43.44 13.20 12.13
N HIS A 156 -43.28 12.49 13.24
CA HIS A 156 -42.26 12.73 14.27
C HIS A 156 -40.80 12.47 13.82
N GLY A 157 -40.56 11.59 12.85
CA GLY A 157 -39.21 11.31 12.31
C GLY A 157 -38.64 12.48 11.49
N ARG A 158 -39.52 13.27 10.86
CA ARG A 158 -39.15 14.43 10.04
C ARG A 158 -38.67 15.60 10.91
N GLN A 159 -39.30 15.82 12.07
CA GLN A 159 -38.88 16.84 13.04
C GLN A 159 -37.55 16.50 13.71
N ARG A 160 -37.32 15.24 14.10
CA ARG A 160 -36.02 14.81 14.67
C ARG A 160 -34.87 14.91 13.67
N SER A 161 -35.11 14.65 12.39
CA SER A 161 -34.11 14.84 11.32
C SER A 161 -33.73 16.31 11.17
N LEU A 162 -34.69 17.22 11.15
CA LEU A 162 -34.46 18.66 11.02
C LEU A 162 -33.77 19.25 12.26
N PHE A 163 -34.12 18.77 13.46
CA PHE A 163 -33.47 19.15 14.72
C PHE A 163 -32.02 18.65 14.78
N ARG A 164 -31.75 17.41 14.37
CA ARG A 164 -30.38 16.88 14.28
C ARG A 164 -29.54 17.63 13.24
N GLN A 165 -30.16 18.05 12.14
CA GLN A 165 -29.53 18.85 11.09
C GLN A 165 -29.21 20.28 11.56
N SER A 166 -30.02 20.85 12.46
CA SER A 166 -29.74 22.16 13.08
C SER A 166 -28.62 22.07 14.12
N LEU A 167 -28.52 20.96 14.86
CA LEU A 167 -27.43 20.70 15.81
C LEU A 167 -26.08 20.47 15.11
N THR A 168 -26.06 19.74 13.98
CA THR A 168 -24.83 19.60 13.17
C THR A 168 -24.39 20.92 12.53
N ARG A 169 -25.31 21.87 12.34
CA ARG A 169 -25.00 23.21 11.83
C ARG A 169 -24.32 24.09 12.88
N LYS A 170 -24.48 23.77 14.18
CA LYS A 170 -23.86 24.49 15.30
C LYS A 170 -22.52 23.88 15.74
N ALA A 171 -22.27 22.61 15.42
CA ALA A 171 -21.01 21.90 15.70
C ALA A 171 -19.93 22.06 14.60
N GLY A 172 -20.25 22.69 13.47
CA GLY A 172 -19.31 22.90 12.35
C GLY A 172 -18.28 24.03 12.55
N ASN A 173 -18.24 24.68 13.72
CA ASN A 173 -17.38 25.84 13.99
C ASN A 173 -16.11 25.52 14.80
N ALA A 174 -15.70 24.26 14.92
CA ALA A 174 -14.44 23.94 15.60
C ALA A 174 -13.73 22.75 14.92
N THR A 175 -12.80 23.08 14.02
CA THR A 175 -11.41 22.58 13.97
C THR A 175 -10.84 22.90 12.60
N ASP A 176 -10.12 24.02 12.51
CA ASP A 176 -9.15 24.27 11.46
C ASP A 176 -8.04 23.22 11.56
N SER A 177 -7.89 22.41 10.51
CA SER A 177 -6.66 21.67 10.24
C SER A 177 -5.95 22.39 9.11
N PRO A 178 -4.81 23.05 9.37
CA PRO A 178 -4.01 23.68 8.33
C PRO A 178 -3.31 22.60 7.48
N PHE A 179 -2.98 22.94 6.23
CA PHE A 179 -2.30 22.15 5.19
C PHE A 179 -3.19 21.34 4.23
N ASP A 180 -4.01 22.06 3.46
CA ASP A 180 -4.36 21.67 2.09
C ASP A 180 -3.76 22.72 1.13
N GLU A 181 -2.46 22.58 0.84
CA GLU A 181 -1.75 23.46 -0.11
C GLU A 181 -1.95 22.97 -1.56
N ALA A 182 -2.79 23.67 -2.30
CA ALA A 182 -2.61 23.87 -3.74
C ALA A 182 -3.33 25.14 -4.21
N LEU A 183 -2.57 26.25 -4.30
CA LEU A 183 -2.67 27.42 -5.21
C LEU A 183 -2.36 28.71 -4.43
N GLU A 184 -1.09 29.11 -4.45
CA GLU A 184 -0.70 30.50 -4.21
C GLU A 184 -0.94 31.29 -5.52
N GLU A 185 -1.90 32.20 -5.47
CA GLU A 185 -1.94 33.38 -6.34
C GLU A 185 -1.75 34.58 -5.39
N ILE A 186 -0.75 35.40 -5.70
CA ILE A 186 -0.34 36.56 -4.93
C ILE A 186 -1.30 37.70 -5.30
N GLU A 187 -2.10 38.19 -4.35
CA GLU A 187 -2.74 39.51 -4.46
C GLU A 187 -2.69 40.27 -3.13
N LEU A 188 -2.39 41.56 -3.26
CA LEU A 188 -2.04 42.52 -2.24
C LEU A 188 -3.17 42.83 -1.25
N ALA A 189 -2.76 43.30 -0.06
CA ALA A 189 -3.58 43.69 1.07
C ALA A 189 -4.60 44.82 0.77
N ALA A 190 -5.83 44.65 1.27
CA ALA A 190 -6.78 45.73 1.62
C ALA A 190 -7.76 45.24 2.72
N PRO A 191 -8.24 46.10 3.63
CA PRO A 191 -8.89 45.69 4.87
C PRO A 191 -10.38 45.35 4.72
N GLU A 192 -10.84 44.52 5.66
CA GLU A 192 -12.15 43.85 5.71
C GLU A 192 -13.37 44.78 5.71
N ARG A 193 -14.41 44.38 4.95
CA ARG A 193 -15.81 44.73 5.23
C ARG A 193 -16.69 43.49 5.10
N GLY A 194 -17.39 43.17 6.19
CA GLY A 194 -18.19 41.96 6.35
C GLY A 194 -19.28 41.77 5.30
N ARG A 195 -19.33 40.55 4.74
CA ARG A 195 -20.47 40.04 3.97
C ARG A 195 -20.86 38.66 4.50
N SER A 196 -22.16 38.48 4.68
CA SER A 196 -22.81 37.21 5.08
C SER A 196 -22.32 36.02 4.27
N PRO A 197 -22.23 34.80 4.87
CA PRO A 197 -21.66 33.65 4.18
C PRO A 197 -22.58 33.23 3.03
N ARG A 198 -22.16 33.55 1.80
CA ARG A 198 -22.72 32.97 0.58
C ARG A 198 -22.59 31.45 0.68
N ARG A 199 -23.72 30.75 0.61
CA ARG A 199 -23.77 29.30 0.36
C ARG A 199 -22.84 29.01 -0.82
N ALA A 200 -21.79 28.21 -0.59
CA ALA A 200 -21.05 27.62 -1.68
C ALA A 200 -22.04 26.76 -2.49
N ARG A 201 -22.43 27.22 -3.68
CA ARG A 201 -23.14 26.39 -4.64
C ARG A 201 -22.13 25.35 -5.11
N LEU A 202 -22.09 24.21 -4.41
CA LEU A 202 -21.40 23.01 -4.90
C LEU A 202 -21.91 22.74 -6.32
N SER A 203 -21.00 22.48 -7.26
CA SER A 203 -21.37 22.11 -8.62
C SER A 203 -22.33 20.91 -8.57
N THR A 204 -23.24 20.81 -9.54
CA THR A 204 -24.12 19.65 -9.69
C THR A 204 -23.34 18.33 -9.71
N SER A 205 -22.10 18.34 -10.23
CA SER A 205 -21.18 17.21 -10.17
C SER A 205 -20.65 16.90 -8.76
N ALA A 206 -20.42 17.91 -7.90
CA ALA A 206 -20.00 17.73 -6.52
C ALA A 206 -21.16 17.32 -5.60
N GLN A 207 -22.38 17.82 -5.86
CA GLN A 207 -23.61 17.32 -5.25
C GLN A 207 -23.92 15.89 -5.69
N ALA A 208 -23.78 15.56 -6.98
CA ALA A 208 -23.89 14.19 -7.47
C ALA A 208 -22.85 13.26 -6.82
N HIS A 209 -21.64 13.76 -6.54
CA HIS A 209 -20.59 13.03 -5.82
C HIS A 209 -20.91 12.79 -4.33
N GLN A 210 -21.75 13.63 -3.71
CA GLN A 210 -22.30 13.42 -2.36
C GLN A 210 -23.57 12.56 -2.35
N VAL A 211 -24.37 12.63 -3.42
CA VAL A 211 -25.58 11.80 -3.63
C VAL A 211 -25.21 10.37 -4.06
N TRP A 212 -23.95 10.13 -4.42
CA TRP A 212 -23.50 8.93 -5.14
C TRP A 212 -23.64 7.57 -4.42
N VAL A 213 -23.99 7.44 -3.13
CA VAL A 213 -24.03 6.10 -2.48
C VAL A 213 -25.08 5.99 -1.37
N ARG A 214 -26.39 6.09 -1.67
CA ARG A 214 -27.43 5.55 -0.77
C ARG A 214 -28.60 4.94 -1.55
N LYS A 215 -28.38 3.83 -2.26
CA LYS A 215 -29.47 2.84 -2.33
C LYS A 215 -29.69 2.40 -0.89
N LYS A 216 -30.84 2.73 -0.29
CA LYS A 216 -31.18 2.29 1.07
C LYS A 216 -31.45 0.78 1.05
N THR A 217 -30.43 -0.04 0.84
CA THR A 217 -30.46 -1.52 0.93
C THR A 217 -29.81 -1.95 2.25
N ARG A 218 -30.17 -3.13 2.78
CA ARG A 218 -29.68 -3.55 4.11
C ARG A 218 -28.15 -3.66 4.06
N TRP A 219 -27.47 -3.22 5.12
CA TRP A 219 -26.01 -3.16 5.15
C TRP A 219 -25.35 -4.53 4.86
N TRP A 220 -26.01 -5.62 5.23
CA TRP A 220 -25.50 -6.98 5.06
C TRP A 220 -25.68 -7.52 3.63
N TYR A 221 -26.50 -6.92 2.76
CA TYR A 221 -26.66 -7.39 1.37
C TYR A 221 -25.36 -7.26 0.59
N SER A 222 -24.69 -6.12 0.70
CA SER A 222 -23.40 -5.89 0.05
C SER A 222 -22.28 -6.75 0.66
N ALA A 223 -22.33 -7.00 1.97
CA ALA A 223 -21.41 -7.92 2.63
C ALA A 223 -21.60 -9.36 2.13
N PHE A 224 -22.83 -9.86 2.09
CA PHE A 224 -23.15 -11.21 1.64
C PHE A 224 -22.81 -11.41 0.15
N ALA A 225 -23.23 -10.47 -0.71
CA ALA A 225 -22.89 -10.49 -2.13
C ALA A 225 -21.36 -10.49 -2.35
N GLY A 226 -20.64 -9.64 -1.60
CA GLY A 226 -19.18 -9.58 -1.65
C GLY A 226 -18.51 -10.87 -1.21
N SER A 227 -18.98 -11.46 -0.10
CA SER A 227 -18.44 -12.72 0.43
C SER A 227 -18.63 -13.89 -0.53
N LEU A 228 -19.85 -14.09 -1.03
CA LEU A 228 -20.16 -15.20 -1.94
C LEU A 228 -19.45 -15.06 -3.29
N ALA A 229 -19.51 -13.86 -3.88
CA ALA A 229 -18.83 -13.57 -5.14
C ALA A 229 -17.31 -13.71 -5.00
N GLY A 230 -16.72 -13.23 -3.89
CA GLY A 230 -15.28 -13.33 -3.62
C GLY A 230 -14.81 -14.77 -3.45
N ALA A 231 -15.56 -15.59 -2.72
CA ALA A 231 -15.24 -17.01 -2.48
C ALA A 231 -15.23 -17.84 -3.77
N ILE A 232 -16.20 -17.59 -4.67
CA ILE A 232 -16.30 -18.30 -5.96
C ILE A 232 -15.25 -17.76 -6.93
N ALA A 233 -15.10 -16.44 -7.04
CA ALA A 233 -14.20 -15.82 -8.00
C ALA A 233 -12.74 -16.23 -7.81
N ILE A 234 -12.26 -16.31 -6.56
CA ILE A 234 -10.85 -16.64 -6.28
C ILE A 234 -10.47 -18.06 -6.75
N MET A 235 -11.45 -18.94 -6.95
CA MET A 235 -11.23 -20.31 -7.45
C MET A 235 -10.76 -20.35 -8.91
N PHE A 236 -10.98 -19.28 -9.69
CA PHE A 236 -10.42 -19.17 -11.05
C PHE A 236 -8.92 -18.87 -11.07
N GLU A 237 -8.34 -18.45 -9.96
CA GLU A 237 -6.93 -18.03 -9.87
C GLU A 237 -6.00 -19.18 -9.43
N LYS A 238 -4.70 -19.10 -9.72
CA LYS A 238 -3.70 -20.10 -9.25
C LYS A 238 -3.54 -20.06 -7.73
N ARG A 239 -3.44 -21.23 -7.06
CA ARG A 239 -3.25 -21.35 -5.59
C ARG A 239 -2.14 -20.45 -5.03
N SER A 240 -0.99 -20.39 -5.70
CA SER A 240 0.16 -19.55 -5.29
C SER A 240 -0.17 -18.05 -5.20
N ARG A 241 -1.19 -17.57 -5.92
CA ARG A 241 -1.63 -16.18 -5.92
C ARG A 241 -2.85 -15.92 -5.03
N ARG A 242 -3.65 -16.96 -4.73
CA ARG A 242 -4.89 -16.84 -3.94
C ARG A 242 -4.61 -16.29 -2.56
N VAL A 243 -3.61 -16.84 -1.86
CA VAL A 243 -3.23 -16.39 -0.51
C VAL A 243 -2.90 -14.90 -0.50
N GLY A 244 -2.09 -14.43 -1.44
CA GLY A 244 -1.71 -13.02 -1.52
C GLY A 244 -2.91 -12.09 -1.82
N ILE A 245 -3.84 -12.51 -2.68
CA ILE A 245 -5.06 -11.74 -2.97
C ILE A 245 -5.98 -11.73 -1.75
N ALA A 246 -6.21 -12.88 -1.12
CA ALA A 246 -7.05 -13.04 0.06
C ALA A 246 -6.59 -12.14 1.21
N GLN A 247 -5.28 -12.17 1.51
CA GLN A 247 -4.68 -11.32 2.54
C GLN A 247 -4.85 -9.83 2.23
N GLN A 248 -4.64 -9.41 0.98
CA GLN A 248 -4.79 -8.02 0.58
C GLN A 248 -6.25 -7.56 0.69
N MET A 249 -7.22 -8.38 0.25
CA MET A 249 -8.63 -8.05 0.40
C MET A 249 -9.05 -8.00 1.87
N PHE A 250 -8.55 -8.93 2.70
CA PHE A 250 -8.80 -8.94 4.13
C PHE A 250 -8.26 -7.68 4.82
N VAL A 251 -7.00 -7.32 4.58
CA VAL A 251 -6.39 -6.12 5.19
C VAL A 251 -7.08 -4.84 4.72
N ARG A 252 -7.42 -4.71 3.44
CA ARG A 252 -8.16 -3.55 2.94
C ARG A 252 -9.59 -3.49 3.47
N GLY A 253 -10.24 -4.64 3.63
CA GLY A 253 -11.55 -4.74 4.26
C GLY A 253 -11.52 -4.33 5.72
N LEU A 254 -10.50 -4.78 6.47
CA LEU A 254 -10.28 -4.44 7.87
C LEU A 254 -9.99 -2.94 8.03
N GLN A 255 -9.14 -2.37 7.17
CA GLN A 255 -8.84 -0.93 7.13
C GLN A 255 -10.14 -0.12 6.94
N GLY A 256 -10.94 -0.45 5.93
CA GLY A 256 -12.21 0.23 5.64
C GLY A 256 -13.23 0.08 6.77
N SER A 257 -13.37 -1.13 7.31
CA SER A 257 -14.33 -1.43 8.38
C SER A 257 -13.93 -0.77 9.70
N PHE A 258 -12.65 -0.74 10.03
CA PHE A 258 -12.13 -0.05 11.22
C PHE A 258 -12.36 1.46 11.12
N ASN A 259 -12.06 2.07 9.97
CA ASN A 259 -12.29 3.49 9.75
C ASN A 259 -13.78 3.85 9.86
N ALA A 260 -14.67 3.03 9.29
CA ALA A 260 -16.11 3.21 9.42
C ALA A 260 -16.60 3.04 10.87
N MET A 261 -16.05 2.07 11.61
CA MET A 261 -16.39 1.82 13.01
C MET A 261 -15.90 2.93 13.94
N SER A 262 -14.67 3.41 13.74
CA SER A 262 -14.03 4.49 14.47
C SER A 262 -14.82 5.79 14.33
N ASP A 263 -15.26 6.13 13.12
CA ASP A 263 -16.08 7.32 12.88
C ASP A 263 -17.50 7.19 13.48
N ARG A 264 -18.07 5.98 13.49
CA ARG A 264 -19.40 5.74 14.09
C ARG A 264 -19.41 5.85 15.63
N HIS A 265 -18.36 5.37 16.28
CA HIS A 265 -18.27 5.35 17.75
C HIS A 265 -17.45 6.52 18.32
N GLY A 266 -16.83 7.33 17.47
CA GLY A 266 -16.10 8.53 17.88
C GLY A 266 -14.75 8.27 18.58
N PHE A 267 -14.23 7.04 18.56
CA PHE A 267 -12.90 6.75 19.11
C PHE A 267 -11.84 6.88 18.02
N LYS A 268 -10.81 7.69 18.23
CA LYS A 268 -9.63 7.78 17.36
C LYS A 268 -8.41 7.37 18.15
N ILE A 269 -7.71 6.32 17.71
CA ILE A 269 -6.48 5.86 18.33
C ILE A 269 -5.33 6.75 17.83
N PRO A 270 -4.68 7.55 18.70
CA PRO A 270 -3.53 8.34 18.29
C PRO A 270 -2.41 7.40 17.83
N HIS A 271 -1.80 7.71 16.69
CA HIS A 271 -0.71 6.92 16.10
C HIS A 271 -1.04 5.43 15.84
N GLY A 272 -2.31 5.11 15.55
CA GLY A 272 -2.73 3.73 15.24
C GLY A 272 -1.94 3.08 14.10
N ASP A 273 -1.52 3.87 13.11
CA ASP A 273 -0.60 3.48 12.03
C ASP A 273 0.75 2.99 12.55
N VAL A 274 1.36 3.72 13.49
CA VAL A 274 2.63 3.37 14.12
C VAL A 274 2.47 2.15 15.03
N ILE A 275 1.38 2.06 15.79
CA ILE A 275 1.12 0.92 16.68
C ILE A 275 1.01 -0.38 15.87
N ILE A 276 0.20 -0.37 14.81
CA ILE A 276 0.03 -1.54 13.92
C ILE A 276 1.37 -1.91 13.29
N PHE A 277 2.09 -0.93 12.72
CA PHE A 277 3.39 -1.18 12.11
C PHE A 277 4.39 -1.77 13.12
N THR A 278 4.44 -1.22 14.32
CA THR A 278 5.29 -1.67 15.41
C THR A 278 5.01 -3.12 15.79
N LEU A 279 3.74 -3.50 16.00
CA LEU A 279 3.36 -4.89 16.27
C LEU A 279 3.75 -5.83 15.12
N CYS A 280 3.58 -5.38 13.86
CA CYS A 280 3.99 -6.14 12.70
C CYS A 280 5.51 -6.38 12.66
N CYS A 281 6.30 -5.36 12.96
CA CYS A 281 7.76 -5.45 13.02
C CYS A 281 8.23 -6.37 14.14
N GLY A 282 7.56 -6.37 15.30
CA GLY A 282 7.79 -7.35 16.37
C GLY A 282 7.65 -8.79 15.88
N GLN A 283 6.54 -9.11 15.22
CA GLN A 283 6.29 -10.44 14.65
C GLN A 283 7.29 -10.80 13.53
N ILE A 284 7.56 -9.87 12.61
CA ILE A 284 8.43 -10.13 11.45
C ILE A 284 9.87 -10.32 11.90
N MET A 285 10.38 -9.50 12.81
CA MET A 285 11.75 -9.65 13.25
C MET A 285 11.97 -10.87 14.13
N TYR A 286 10.96 -11.25 14.93
CA TYR A 286 10.96 -12.55 15.59
C TYR A 286 11.02 -13.69 14.57
N ALA A 287 10.16 -13.65 13.54
CA ALA A 287 10.14 -14.67 12.51
C ALA A 287 11.47 -14.75 11.75
N PHE A 288 12.04 -13.62 11.34
CA PHE A 288 13.33 -13.57 10.65
C PHE A 288 14.46 -14.26 11.44
N LEU A 289 14.56 -14.01 12.75
CA LEU A 289 15.64 -14.59 13.57
C LEU A 289 15.35 -15.98 14.12
N MET A 290 14.08 -16.37 14.31
CA MET A 290 13.72 -17.57 15.06
C MET A 290 12.95 -18.61 14.23
N ARG A 291 12.21 -18.16 13.21
CA ARG A 291 11.30 -18.96 12.37
C ARG A 291 11.25 -18.42 10.92
N PRO A 292 12.39 -18.35 10.20
CA PRO A 292 12.45 -17.73 8.87
C PRO A 292 11.52 -18.43 7.86
N GLU A 293 11.19 -19.70 8.09
CA GLU A 293 10.26 -20.51 7.29
C GLU A 293 8.81 -19.98 7.30
N THR A 294 8.48 -19.11 8.24
CA THR A 294 7.12 -18.55 8.38
C THR A 294 6.94 -17.26 7.57
N LEU A 295 8.02 -16.70 7.03
CA LEU A 295 7.98 -15.55 6.14
C LEU A 295 8.10 -15.99 4.67
N PRO A 296 7.53 -15.21 3.73
CA PRO A 296 7.73 -15.48 2.31
C PRO A 296 9.22 -15.45 1.94
N PRO A 297 9.74 -16.42 1.16
CA PRO A 297 11.18 -16.54 0.91
C PRO A 297 11.83 -15.29 0.29
N SER A 298 11.11 -14.62 -0.62
CA SER A 298 11.58 -13.36 -1.22
C SER A 298 11.68 -12.22 -0.22
N TYR A 299 10.78 -12.18 0.76
CA TYR A 299 10.78 -11.19 1.82
C TYR A 299 11.89 -11.47 2.82
N ASN A 300 12.10 -12.75 3.19
CA ASN A 300 13.19 -13.16 4.07
C ASN A 300 14.56 -12.78 3.48
N ARG A 301 14.77 -13.08 2.18
CA ARG A 301 15.98 -12.68 1.45
C ARG A 301 16.15 -11.16 1.39
N TRP A 302 15.06 -10.42 1.21
CA TRP A 302 15.10 -8.95 1.22
C TRP A 302 15.53 -8.41 2.60
N ILE A 303 15.00 -8.95 3.70
CA ILE A 303 15.40 -8.58 5.06
C ILE A 303 16.88 -8.92 5.29
N GLN A 304 17.34 -10.10 4.86
CA GLN A 304 18.76 -10.48 4.96
C GLN A 304 19.67 -9.46 4.27
N VAL A 305 19.33 -9.06 3.04
CA VAL A 305 20.11 -8.04 2.31
C VAL A 305 20.02 -6.66 2.98
N ALA A 306 18.84 -6.29 3.49
CA ALA A 306 18.63 -5.01 4.17
C ALA A 306 19.35 -4.93 5.52
N SER A 307 19.51 -6.05 6.21
CA SER A 307 20.12 -6.14 7.53
C SER A 307 21.62 -5.88 7.54
N LYS A 308 22.30 -6.03 6.39
CA LYS A 308 23.77 -5.87 6.26
C LYS A 308 24.61 -6.80 7.13
N VAL A 309 24.01 -7.83 7.74
CA VAL A 309 24.73 -8.85 8.51
C VAL A 309 25.00 -10.11 7.68
N PRO A 310 25.99 -10.94 8.05
CA PRO A 310 26.20 -12.27 7.46
C PRO A 310 24.98 -13.17 7.68
N GLU A 311 24.65 -14.02 6.70
CA GLU A 311 23.50 -14.94 6.78
C GLU A 311 23.78 -16.09 7.76
N GLU A 312 25.04 -16.52 7.80
CA GLU A 312 25.59 -17.50 8.73
C GLU A 312 25.48 -17.00 10.18
N GLY A 313 25.73 -15.71 10.43
CA GLY A 313 25.57 -15.11 11.76
C GLY A 313 24.12 -15.13 12.25
N VAL A 314 23.16 -14.91 11.34
CA VAL A 314 21.72 -15.02 11.64
C VAL A 314 21.33 -16.47 11.96
N ARG A 315 21.82 -17.43 11.16
CA ARG A 315 21.62 -18.88 11.39
C ARG A 315 22.22 -19.33 12.71
N MET A 316 23.46 -18.94 12.99
CA MET A 316 24.15 -19.25 14.25
C MET A 316 23.34 -18.74 15.45
N ASN A 317 22.81 -17.51 15.38
CA ASN A 317 21.94 -16.99 16.43
C ASN A 317 20.66 -17.84 16.57
N MET A 318 20.02 -18.19 15.46
CA MET A 318 18.81 -19.00 15.46
C MET A 318 19.02 -20.36 16.14
N THR A 319 20.03 -21.13 15.73
CA THR A 319 20.29 -22.47 16.27
C THR A 319 20.75 -22.42 17.73
N LEU A 320 21.56 -21.42 18.11
CA LEU A 320 22.00 -21.24 19.50
C LEU A 320 20.83 -20.95 20.45
N VAL A 321 19.93 -20.05 20.06
CA VAL A 321 18.77 -19.68 20.90
C VAL A 321 17.73 -20.81 20.95
N ARG A 322 17.59 -21.58 19.86
CA ARG A 322 16.57 -22.63 19.77
C ARG A 322 17.01 -23.95 20.38
N ASP A 323 18.18 -24.40 19.96
CA ASP A 323 18.66 -25.77 20.09
C ASP A 323 19.94 -25.83 20.95
N GLY A 324 20.56 -24.68 21.25
CA GLY A 324 21.77 -24.59 22.06
C GLY A 324 23.06 -24.99 21.34
N ILE A 325 22.99 -25.17 20.02
CA ILE A 325 24.10 -25.61 19.18
C ILE A 325 24.27 -24.69 17.96
N PHE A 326 25.44 -24.72 17.33
CA PHE A 326 25.64 -24.13 16.01
C PHE A 326 26.46 -25.07 15.12
N ASP A 327 26.30 -24.95 13.81
CA ASP A 327 27.14 -25.64 12.83
C ASP A 327 28.51 -24.94 12.74
N PRO A 328 29.62 -25.62 13.08
CA PRO A 328 30.96 -25.04 12.95
C PRO A 328 31.28 -24.55 11.52
N ASN A 329 30.70 -25.17 10.49
CA ASN A 329 30.92 -24.78 9.10
C ASN A 329 30.34 -23.40 8.79
N ASP A 330 29.18 -23.06 9.36
CA ASP A 330 28.59 -21.73 9.21
C ASP A 330 29.52 -20.67 9.82
N VAL A 331 30.16 -20.95 10.96
CA VAL A 331 31.10 -20.02 11.59
C VAL A 331 32.42 -19.92 10.82
N GLU A 332 32.89 -21.01 10.23
CA GLU A 332 34.06 -21.02 9.35
C GLU A 332 33.83 -20.17 8.09
N ASN A 333 32.62 -20.21 7.53
CA ASN A 333 32.22 -19.30 6.44
C ASN A 333 32.26 -17.82 6.86
N VAL A 334 31.94 -17.50 8.13
CA VAL A 334 32.08 -16.13 8.67
C VAL A 334 33.55 -15.72 8.79
N LEU A 335 34.47 -16.64 9.07
CA LEU A 335 35.91 -16.33 9.08
C LEU A 335 36.42 -15.94 7.68
N HIS A 336 35.85 -16.54 6.64
CA HIS A 336 36.12 -16.19 5.24
C HIS A 336 35.26 -15.04 4.72
N TYR A 337 34.56 -14.31 5.61
CA TYR A 337 33.70 -13.21 5.22
C TYR A 337 34.50 -12.11 4.50
N LYS A 338 34.20 -11.94 3.22
CA LYS A 338 34.68 -10.82 2.44
C LYS A 338 33.82 -9.60 2.75
N ALA A 339 34.44 -8.56 3.31
CA ALA A 339 33.75 -7.32 3.59
C ALA A 339 33.03 -6.79 2.34
N ARG A 340 31.75 -6.48 2.49
CA ARG A 340 30.87 -6.03 1.41
C ARG A 340 31.13 -4.56 1.03
N MET A 341 31.80 -3.80 1.90
CA MET A 341 32.20 -2.42 1.67
C MET A 341 33.65 -2.30 1.19
N PRO A 342 33.96 -1.42 0.23
CA PRO A 342 35.31 -1.23 -0.29
C PRO A 342 36.30 -0.62 0.72
N HIS A 343 35.83 -0.08 1.85
CA HIS A 343 36.67 0.49 2.91
C HIS A 343 36.92 -0.44 4.10
N PHE A 344 36.26 -1.60 4.17
CA PHE A 344 36.46 -2.54 5.27
C PHE A 344 37.33 -3.73 4.84
N SER A 345 38.32 -4.05 5.65
CA SER A 345 39.31 -5.10 5.41
C SER A 345 38.87 -6.42 6.06
N GLY A 346 37.83 -7.05 5.49
CA GLY A 346 37.35 -8.37 5.93
C GLY A 346 37.02 -8.44 7.42
N ILE A 347 37.26 -9.59 8.05
CA ILE A 347 37.10 -9.83 9.48
C ILE A 347 38.24 -9.20 10.31
N THR A 348 37.93 -8.62 11.47
CA THR A 348 38.95 -8.11 12.39
C THR A 348 39.69 -9.26 13.07
N ARG A 349 40.97 -9.05 13.44
CA ARG A 349 41.76 -10.06 14.15
C ARG A 349 41.08 -10.50 15.46
N ARG A 350 40.48 -9.56 16.18
CA ARG A 350 39.77 -9.84 17.44
C ARG A 350 38.54 -10.72 17.21
N ASN A 351 37.68 -10.37 16.26
CA ASN A 351 36.49 -11.17 15.96
C ASN A 351 36.87 -12.56 15.44
N ALA A 352 37.92 -12.64 14.60
CA ALA A 352 38.45 -13.92 14.13
C ALA A 352 38.90 -14.82 15.29
N THR A 353 39.62 -14.28 16.28
CA THR A 353 40.03 -15.06 17.47
C THR A 353 38.85 -15.56 18.30
N ILE A 354 37.80 -14.73 18.48
CA ILE A 354 36.61 -15.12 19.23
C ILE A 354 35.87 -16.26 18.51
N LEU A 355 35.73 -16.17 17.19
CA LEU A 355 35.03 -17.18 16.41
C LEU A 355 35.84 -18.48 16.29
N SER A 356 37.17 -18.39 16.13
CA SER A 356 38.02 -19.59 16.08
C SER A 356 38.03 -20.35 17.40
N GLU A 357 38.02 -19.65 18.54
CA GLU A 357 37.90 -20.25 19.86
C GLU A 357 36.55 -20.99 20.00
N ARG A 358 35.46 -20.38 19.55
CA ARG A 358 34.13 -21.02 19.55
C ARG A 358 34.10 -22.28 18.68
N ILE A 359 34.71 -22.25 17.50
CA ILE A 359 34.83 -23.42 16.62
C ILE A 359 35.62 -24.52 17.32
N ALA A 360 36.75 -24.19 17.97
CA ALA A 360 37.57 -25.16 18.68
C ALA A 360 36.77 -25.84 19.81
N GLN A 361 36.02 -25.07 20.60
CA GLN A 361 35.16 -25.60 21.67
C GLN A 361 34.01 -26.48 21.13
N ALA A 362 33.44 -26.12 19.98
CA ALA A 362 32.37 -26.90 19.35
C ALA A 362 32.86 -28.22 18.72
N ARG A 363 34.14 -28.31 18.32
CA ARG A 363 34.76 -29.50 17.73
C ARG A 363 35.32 -30.51 18.74
N LEU A 364 35.25 -30.21 20.04
CA LEU A 364 35.69 -31.15 21.08
C LEU A 364 34.91 -32.49 21.04
N PRO A 365 35.42 -33.56 21.68
CA PRO A 365 34.68 -34.81 21.84
C PRO A 365 33.34 -34.62 22.56
N GLU A 366 32.39 -35.51 22.29
CA GLU A 366 31.07 -35.48 22.91
C GLU A 366 31.18 -35.54 24.44
N GLY A 367 30.48 -34.64 25.14
CA GLY A 367 30.61 -34.42 26.59
C GLY A 367 31.52 -33.24 27.00
N LEU A 368 32.50 -32.86 26.16
CA LEU A 368 33.36 -31.69 26.36
C LEU A 368 33.01 -30.51 25.45
N ARG A 369 32.12 -30.72 24.47
CA ARG A 369 31.66 -29.67 23.55
C ARG A 369 30.96 -28.54 24.30
N SER A 370 31.34 -27.31 23.96
CA SER A 370 30.65 -26.12 24.42
C SER A 370 30.41 -25.19 23.23
N TYR A 371 29.18 -24.73 23.09
CA TYR A 371 28.79 -23.72 22.10
C TYR A 371 28.76 -22.31 22.70
N GLY A 372 29.05 -22.19 23.99
CA GLY A 372 28.96 -20.97 24.79
C GLY A 372 27.52 -20.50 25.04
N PRO A 373 27.29 -19.20 25.32
CA PRO A 373 25.95 -18.67 25.56
C PRO A 373 24.98 -18.92 24.40
N HIS A 374 23.70 -19.11 24.73
CA HIS A 374 22.59 -19.43 23.82
C HIS A 374 22.15 -18.24 22.93
N PHE A 375 23.10 -17.54 22.30
CA PHE A 375 22.85 -16.47 21.32
C PHE A 375 24.08 -16.23 20.44
N GLY A 376 23.86 -15.67 19.24
CA GLY A 376 24.94 -15.35 18.30
C GLY A 376 25.87 -14.25 18.84
N PRO A 377 27.20 -14.46 18.90
CA PRO A 377 28.14 -13.45 19.37
C PRO A 377 28.19 -12.25 18.42
N CYS A 378 28.48 -11.07 18.94
CA CYS A 378 28.66 -9.84 18.14
C CYS A 378 29.69 -10.03 17.00
N ALA A 379 30.73 -10.84 17.25
CA ALA A 379 31.74 -11.20 16.25
C ALA A 379 31.16 -11.91 15.00
N ALA A 380 30.04 -12.63 15.14
CA ALA A 380 29.35 -13.27 14.02
C ALA A 380 28.36 -12.32 13.32
N VAL A 381 27.90 -11.28 14.00
CA VAL A 381 26.92 -10.31 13.47
C VAL A 381 27.61 -9.19 12.68
N HIS A 382 28.73 -8.69 13.19
CA HIS A 382 29.53 -7.64 12.57
C HIS A 382 31.03 -8.00 12.60
N PRO A 383 31.46 -8.98 11.80
CA PRO A 383 32.84 -9.50 11.83
C PRO A 383 33.89 -8.44 11.46
N ASP A 384 33.50 -7.43 10.69
CA ASP A 384 34.34 -6.38 10.12
C ASP A 384 34.64 -5.21 11.06
N ILE A 385 33.89 -5.06 12.16
CA ILE A 385 34.04 -3.95 13.10
C ILE A 385 33.93 -4.45 14.54
N ASP A 386 34.89 -4.09 15.40
CA ASP A 386 34.88 -4.51 16.81
C ASP A 386 33.85 -3.74 17.66
N SER A 387 33.62 -2.47 17.32
CA SER A 387 32.72 -1.61 18.08
C SER A 387 31.27 -1.74 17.63
N CYS A 388 30.41 -2.23 18.53
CA CYS A 388 28.97 -2.37 18.29
C CYS A 388 28.29 -1.04 17.94
N VAL A 389 28.78 0.11 18.43
CA VAL A 389 28.14 1.42 18.16
C VAL A 389 28.57 1.94 16.79
N VAL A 390 29.86 1.85 16.47
CA VAL A 390 30.41 2.34 15.20
C VAL A 390 29.80 1.57 14.03
N VAL A 391 29.65 0.24 14.16
CA VAL A 391 29.03 -0.55 13.10
C VAL A 391 27.57 -0.19 12.87
N GLN A 392 26.81 0.19 13.91
CA GLN A 392 25.42 0.63 13.68
C GLN A 392 25.33 1.92 12.89
N ILE A 393 26.24 2.86 13.13
CA ILE A 393 26.30 4.10 12.36
C ILE A 393 26.76 3.81 10.92
N ALA A 394 27.73 2.92 10.74
CA ALA A 394 28.19 2.50 9.41
C ALA A 394 27.07 1.82 8.61
N HIS A 395 26.36 0.86 9.21
CA HIS A 395 25.22 0.17 8.59
C HIS A 395 24.06 1.13 8.29
N PHE A 396 23.79 2.12 9.15
CA PHE A 396 22.81 3.17 8.85
C PHE A 396 23.13 3.85 7.52
N TRP A 397 24.37 4.32 7.34
CA TRP A 397 24.78 5.00 6.12
C TRP A 397 24.81 4.08 4.90
N GLU A 398 25.19 2.82 5.08
CA GLU A 398 25.16 1.83 4.01
C GLU A 398 23.73 1.57 3.51
N VAL A 399 22.80 1.34 4.43
CA VAL A 399 21.38 1.12 4.12
C VAL A 399 20.77 2.38 3.51
N PHE A 400 21.08 3.55 4.06
CA PHE A 400 20.63 4.84 3.52
C PHE A 400 21.04 4.99 2.05
N ARG A 401 22.33 4.82 1.73
CA ARG A 401 22.85 4.95 0.36
C ARG A 401 22.30 3.88 -0.58
N TRP A 402 22.15 2.65 -0.11
CA TRP A 402 21.57 1.55 -0.87
C TRP A 402 20.10 1.80 -1.25
N MET A 403 19.34 2.49 -0.39
CA MET A 403 17.93 2.81 -0.61
C MET A 403 17.68 4.05 -1.48
N LEU A 404 18.64 4.97 -1.57
CA LEU A 404 18.51 6.18 -2.39
C LEU A 404 18.00 5.94 -3.82
N PRO A 405 18.55 5.00 -4.63
CA PRO A 405 18.07 4.80 -6.01
C PRO A 405 16.62 4.28 -6.06
N ILE A 406 16.23 3.44 -5.10
CA ILE A 406 14.89 2.84 -5.06
C ILE A 406 13.84 3.88 -4.69
N TYR A 407 14.06 4.62 -3.60
CA TYR A 407 13.13 5.67 -3.18
C TYR A 407 13.20 6.90 -4.08
N GLY A 408 14.37 7.21 -4.64
CA GLY A 408 14.54 8.26 -5.64
C GLY A 408 13.65 7.99 -6.85
N ALA A 409 13.66 6.77 -7.40
CA ALA A 409 12.77 6.38 -8.47
C ALA A 409 11.28 6.47 -8.07
N LEU A 410 10.92 6.03 -6.85
CA LEU A 410 9.54 6.06 -6.36
C LEU A 410 8.99 7.49 -6.25
N HIS A 411 9.79 8.46 -5.82
CA HIS A 411 9.36 9.87 -5.71
C HIS A 411 9.46 10.60 -7.05
N PHE A 412 10.45 10.27 -7.87
CA PHE A 412 10.69 10.94 -9.15
C PHE A 412 9.74 10.49 -10.27
N ILE A 413 9.47 9.19 -10.40
CA ILE A 413 8.69 8.66 -11.53
C ILE A 413 7.24 9.18 -11.53
N PRO A 414 6.46 9.10 -10.43
CA PRO A 414 5.09 9.61 -10.43
C PRO A 414 5.05 11.13 -10.67
N MET A 415 6.05 11.86 -10.17
CA MET A 415 6.20 13.28 -10.41
C MET A 415 6.38 13.58 -11.90
N MET A 416 7.28 12.86 -12.57
CA MET A 416 7.55 12.99 -14.00
C MET A 416 6.41 12.45 -14.89
N LEU A 417 5.63 11.46 -14.46
CA LEU A 417 4.55 10.91 -15.28
C LEU A 417 3.26 11.73 -15.17
N PHE A 418 2.85 12.08 -13.94
CA PHE A 418 1.53 12.67 -13.70
C PHE A 418 1.56 14.20 -13.55
N ARG A 419 2.73 14.81 -13.32
CA ARG A 419 2.85 16.26 -13.05
C ARG A 419 3.86 16.97 -13.96
N ARG A 420 4.04 16.49 -15.20
CA ARG A 420 4.97 17.07 -16.20
C ARG A 420 4.86 18.58 -16.33
N HIS A 421 3.64 19.09 -16.46
CA HIS A 421 3.41 20.52 -16.63
C HIS A 421 3.87 21.35 -15.42
N LYS A 422 3.61 20.87 -14.19
CA LYS A 422 4.08 21.54 -12.97
C LYS A 422 5.59 21.45 -12.82
N PHE A 423 6.17 20.31 -13.21
CA PHE A 423 7.62 20.09 -13.19
C PHE A 423 8.36 21.04 -14.15
N MET A 424 7.81 21.26 -15.35
CA MET A 424 8.38 22.22 -16.31
C MET A 424 8.28 23.67 -15.82
N LYS A 425 7.23 24.03 -15.07
CA LYS A 425 7.08 25.38 -14.50
C LYS A 425 8.04 25.66 -13.35
N ASN A 426 8.23 24.71 -12.43
CA ASN A 426 9.03 24.89 -11.21
C ASN A 426 9.93 23.66 -10.92
N PRO A 427 10.97 23.42 -11.73
CA PRO A 427 11.77 22.19 -11.62
C PRO A 427 12.54 22.09 -10.31
N VAL A 428 13.16 23.18 -9.84
CA VAL A 428 14.01 23.18 -8.63
C VAL A 428 13.21 22.82 -7.38
N ARG A 429 12.06 23.48 -7.15
CA ARG A 429 11.21 23.21 -5.99
C ARG A 429 10.68 21.77 -5.99
N MET A 430 10.32 21.25 -7.16
CA MET A 430 9.83 19.89 -7.29
C MET A 430 10.93 18.84 -7.07
N LEU A 431 12.14 19.08 -7.58
CA LEU A 431 13.31 18.24 -7.31
C LEU A 431 13.71 18.28 -5.84
N ALA A 432 13.74 19.45 -5.19
CA ALA A 432 14.05 19.58 -3.77
C ALA A 432 13.04 18.80 -2.90
N ARG A 433 11.74 18.90 -3.21
CA ARG A 433 10.70 18.12 -2.53
C ARG A 433 10.86 16.62 -2.74
N ALA A 434 11.18 16.18 -3.96
CA ALA A 434 11.43 14.77 -4.25
C ALA A 434 12.71 14.25 -3.55
N ALA A 435 13.76 15.07 -3.49
CA ALA A 435 15.00 14.75 -2.78
C ALA A 435 14.77 14.65 -1.27
N TRP A 436 14.02 15.57 -0.67
CA TRP A 436 13.64 15.52 0.74
C TRP A 436 12.81 14.27 1.06
N GLY A 437 11.82 13.95 0.23
CA GLY A 437 11.04 12.72 0.35
C GLY A 437 11.91 11.47 0.24
N THR A 438 12.89 11.46 -0.66
CA THR A 438 13.83 10.36 -0.85
C THR A 438 14.77 10.19 0.34
N ALA A 439 15.34 11.28 0.85
CA ALA A 439 16.21 11.28 2.02
C ALA A 439 15.45 10.79 3.25
N ARG A 440 14.25 11.35 3.52
CA ARG A 440 13.37 10.94 4.62
C ARG A 440 13.05 9.45 4.59
N SER A 441 12.64 8.92 3.43
CA SER A 441 12.31 7.51 3.28
C SER A 441 13.53 6.59 3.39
N SER A 442 14.71 7.04 2.95
CA SER A 442 15.95 6.29 3.10
C SER A 442 16.40 6.25 4.56
N SER A 443 16.27 7.37 5.28
CA SER A 443 16.54 7.46 6.72
C SER A 443 15.62 6.57 7.54
N PHE A 444 14.34 6.44 7.17
CA PHE A 444 13.41 5.54 7.85
C PHE A 444 13.92 4.08 7.91
N LEU A 445 14.38 3.53 6.77
CA LEU A 445 14.90 2.15 6.75
C LEU A 445 16.26 2.05 7.46
N GLY A 446 17.14 3.05 7.27
CA GLY A 446 18.41 3.11 8.00
C GLY A 446 18.21 3.10 9.52
N MET A 447 17.28 3.93 10.02
CA MET A 447 16.92 3.99 11.45
C MET A 447 16.32 2.68 11.95
N PHE A 448 15.52 1.99 11.13
CA PHE A 448 14.98 0.67 11.48
C PHE A 448 16.10 -0.32 11.78
N VAL A 449 17.11 -0.40 10.90
CA VAL A 449 18.26 -1.30 11.05
C VAL A 449 19.11 -0.90 12.25
N LEU A 450 19.40 0.40 12.41
CA LEU A 450 20.16 0.94 13.54
C LEU A 450 19.53 0.56 14.88
N ILE A 451 18.23 0.81 15.06
CA ILE A 451 17.53 0.53 16.33
C ILE A 451 17.57 -0.98 16.62
N TYR A 452 17.28 -1.80 15.62
CA TYR A 452 17.22 -3.25 15.80
C TYR A 452 18.57 -3.86 16.19
N GLN A 453 19.62 -3.50 15.46
CA GLN A 453 20.96 -4.04 15.73
C GLN A 453 21.55 -3.45 17.01
N LEU A 454 21.31 -2.17 17.31
CA LEU A 454 21.70 -1.59 18.59
C LEU A 454 21.03 -2.32 19.76
N TYR A 455 19.74 -2.64 19.65
CA TYR A 455 19.03 -3.45 20.64
C TYR A 455 19.63 -4.86 20.76
N PHE A 456 19.89 -5.54 19.63
CA PHE A 456 20.50 -6.87 19.60
C PHE A 456 21.87 -6.87 20.29
N CYS A 457 22.79 -5.97 19.93
CA CYS A 457 24.12 -5.92 20.54
C CYS A 457 24.04 -5.51 22.01
N SER A 458 23.21 -4.52 22.35
CA SER A 458 23.09 -4.02 23.72
C SER A 458 22.57 -5.08 24.67
N LYS A 459 21.54 -5.84 24.29
CA LYS A 459 20.98 -6.87 25.18
C LYS A 459 21.97 -8.02 25.46
N HIS A 460 22.73 -8.44 24.45
CA HIS A 460 23.73 -9.51 24.59
C HIS A 460 24.99 -9.06 25.35
N ASN A 461 25.46 -7.84 25.09
CA ASN A 461 26.56 -7.25 25.85
C ASN A 461 26.16 -7.02 27.32
N LEU A 462 24.92 -6.59 27.57
CA LEU A 462 24.38 -6.45 28.91
C LEU A 462 24.31 -7.81 29.63
N TYR A 463 23.84 -8.86 28.97
CA TYR A 463 23.83 -10.23 29.51
C TYR A 463 25.24 -10.69 29.91
N ASN A 464 26.22 -10.58 28.99
CA ASN A 464 27.60 -10.99 29.26
C ASN A 464 28.22 -10.21 30.44
N LYS A 465 27.97 -8.89 30.51
CA LYS A 465 28.46 -8.04 31.60
C LYS A 465 27.82 -8.40 32.94
N LEU A 466 26.51 -8.64 32.98
CA LEU A 466 25.80 -9.03 34.20
C LEU A 466 26.26 -10.41 34.70
N MET A 467 26.42 -11.38 33.80
CA MET A 467 26.93 -12.72 34.14
C MET A 467 28.38 -12.67 34.65
N SER A 468 29.25 -11.90 33.98
CA SER A 468 30.62 -11.69 34.42
C SER A 468 30.69 -11.04 35.82
N LEU A 469 29.90 -9.99 36.07
CA LEU A 469 29.86 -9.31 37.36
C LEU A 469 29.30 -10.18 38.49
N ARG A 470 28.30 -11.02 38.19
CA ARG A 470 27.73 -11.98 39.15
C ARG A 470 28.74 -13.01 39.60
N ASN A 471 29.51 -13.55 38.65
CA ASN A 471 30.54 -14.57 38.92
C ASN A 471 31.85 -13.99 39.45
N SER A 472 32.04 -12.67 39.38
CA SER A 472 33.23 -11.99 39.88
C SER A 472 33.20 -11.78 41.39
N GLY A 473 34.37 -11.84 42.02
CA GLY A 473 34.60 -11.45 43.42
C GLY A 473 34.57 -9.93 43.69
N SER A 474 34.27 -9.11 42.68
CA SER A 474 34.25 -7.64 42.78
C SER A 474 33.20 -7.14 43.77
N ARG A 475 33.56 -6.15 44.59
CA ARG A 475 32.68 -5.47 45.56
C ARG A 475 32.03 -4.19 45.00
N SER A 476 32.11 -3.97 43.69
CA SER A 476 31.50 -2.78 43.07
C SER A 476 29.97 -2.75 43.25
N LEU A 477 29.37 -1.55 43.31
CA LEU A 477 27.92 -1.36 43.42
C LEU A 477 27.15 -2.09 42.30
N LEU A 478 27.70 -2.11 41.09
CA LEU A 478 27.14 -2.85 39.95
C LEU A 478 27.19 -4.37 40.16
N ALA A 479 28.26 -4.91 40.76
CA ALA A 479 28.35 -6.33 41.09
C ALA A 479 27.36 -6.72 42.20
N TRP A 480 27.14 -5.85 43.19
CA TRP A 480 26.10 -6.05 44.20
C TRP A 480 24.69 -6.04 43.58
N LEU A 481 24.38 -5.07 42.72
CA LEU A 481 23.10 -5.03 41.99
C LEU A 481 22.90 -6.26 41.09
N ALA A 482 23.95 -6.68 40.37
CA ALA A 482 23.92 -7.86 39.51
C ALA A 482 23.69 -9.16 40.30
N LYS A 483 24.19 -9.27 41.54
CA LYS A 483 23.93 -10.40 42.44
C LYS A 483 22.50 -10.38 43.00
N ARG A 484 21.93 -9.20 43.23
CA ARG A 484 20.57 -9.04 43.77
C ARG A 484 19.46 -9.22 42.73
N LEU A 485 19.74 -8.99 41.45
CA LEU A 485 18.79 -9.22 40.35
C LEU A 485 18.38 -10.71 40.28
N PRO A 486 17.10 -11.07 40.17
CA PRO A 486 16.73 -12.47 39.96
C PRO A 486 17.28 -12.99 38.61
N GLN A 487 17.76 -14.25 38.59
CA GLN A 487 18.33 -14.89 37.39
C GLN A 487 17.36 -14.85 36.19
N ALA A 488 16.07 -15.02 36.44
CA ALA A 488 15.03 -14.96 35.41
C ALA A 488 15.03 -13.63 34.61
N TRP A 489 15.35 -12.50 35.24
CA TRP A 489 15.44 -11.20 34.54
C TRP A 489 16.66 -11.10 33.63
N ILE A 490 17.77 -11.74 34.01
CA ILE A 490 18.97 -11.80 33.18
C ILE A 490 18.71 -12.73 32.00
N GLU A 491 18.08 -13.88 32.23
CA GLU A 491 17.69 -14.83 31.19
C GLU A 491 16.63 -14.27 30.23
N LEU A 492 15.78 -13.35 30.70
CA LEU A 492 14.83 -12.64 29.84
C LEU A 492 15.53 -11.93 28.67
N LEU A 493 16.76 -11.43 28.85
CA LEU A 493 17.54 -10.74 27.80
C LEU A 493 17.90 -11.67 26.62
N ILE A 494 18.09 -12.96 26.89
CA ILE A 494 18.42 -13.98 25.88
C ILE A 494 17.21 -14.82 25.48
N SER A 495 16.08 -14.65 26.16
CA SER A 495 14.84 -15.37 25.88
C SER A 495 14.37 -15.17 24.43
N LYS A 496 13.65 -16.16 23.91
CA LYS A 496 13.05 -16.11 22.56
C LYS A 496 12.14 -14.88 22.38
N GLN A 497 11.42 -14.46 23.43
CA GLN A 497 10.50 -13.32 23.38
C GLN A 497 11.21 -11.96 23.31
N SER A 498 12.48 -11.88 23.76
CA SER A 498 13.26 -10.63 23.68
C SER A 498 13.39 -10.11 22.24
N PHE A 499 13.42 -11.01 21.25
CA PHE A 499 13.51 -10.63 19.84
C PHE A 499 12.27 -9.91 19.31
N VAL A 500 11.09 -10.15 19.92
CA VAL A 500 9.87 -9.40 19.62
C VAL A 500 10.05 -7.94 20.02
N LEU A 501 10.59 -7.68 21.22
CA LEU A 501 10.83 -6.33 21.71
C LEU A 501 11.76 -5.54 20.80
N GLY A 502 12.80 -6.18 20.26
CA GLY A 502 13.68 -5.55 19.26
C GLY A 502 12.93 -5.09 18.01
N GLY A 503 12.02 -5.92 17.50
CA GLY A 503 11.15 -5.56 16.38
C GLY A 503 10.12 -4.49 16.72
N LEU A 504 9.62 -4.48 17.97
CA LEU A 504 8.72 -3.41 18.43
C LEU A 504 9.44 -2.06 18.48
N LEU A 505 10.65 -2.03 19.05
CA LEU A 505 11.45 -0.81 19.13
C LEU A 505 11.84 -0.29 17.74
N SER A 506 12.24 -1.18 16.82
CA SER A 506 12.57 -0.77 15.45
C SER A 506 11.35 -0.23 14.69
N GLY A 507 10.13 -0.65 15.05
CA GLY A 507 8.87 -0.10 14.54
C GLY A 507 8.70 1.41 14.75
N LEU A 508 9.31 1.97 15.80
CA LEU A 508 9.29 3.40 16.08
C LEU A 508 10.02 4.24 15.02
N SER A 509 10.87 3.63 14.19
CA SER A 509 11.49 4.33 13.07
C SER A 509 10.45 4.94 12.11
N LEU A 510 9.22 4.42 12.09
CA LEU A 510 8.12 4.94 11.26
C LEU A 510 7.80 6.41 11.53
N PHE A 511 8.14 6.96 12.70
CA PHE A 511 8.01 8.39 12.96
C PHE A 511 8.84 9.27 12.02
N VAL A 512 9.96 8.76 11.51
CA VAL A 512 10.76 9.43 10.48
C VAL A 512 9.96 9.63 9.20
N GLU A 513 8.99 8.75 8.90
CA GLU A 513 8.29 8.72 7.63
C GLU A 513 7.07 9.66 7.55
N GLU A 514 6.74 10.06 6.31
CA GLU A 514 5.47 10.60 5.82
C GLU A 514 4.17 10.30 6.59
N LYS A 515 3.48 11.17 7.34
CA LYS A 515 2.19 10.79 8.00
C LYS A 515 1.23 10.07 7.03
N ARG A 516 1.14 10.55 5.79
CA ARG A 516 0.34 9.92 4.71
C ARG A 516 0.87 8.55 4.25
N ARG A 517 2.19 8.35 4.28
CA ARG A 517 2.87 7.12 3.85
C ARG A 517 2.92 6.06 4.96
N ARG A 518 2.83 6.44 6.23
CA ARG A 518 2.85 5.51 7.39
C ARG A 518 1.75 4.47 7.30
N GLU A 519 0.52 4.90 6.98
CA GLU A 519 -0.61 3.99 6.79
C GLU A 519 -0.37 3.01 5.63
N GLU A 520 0.17 3.48 4.51
CA GLU A 520 0.49 2.62 3.36
C GLU A 520 1.57 1.58 3.69
N LEU A 521 2.59 1.97 4.46
CA LEU A 521 3.64 1.06 4.93
C LEU A 521 3.12 0.05 5.95
N ALA A 522 2.32 0.49 6.93
CA ALA A 522 1.67 -0.41 7.89
C ALA A 522 0.82 -1.46 7.16
N MET A 523 0.01 -1.04 6.18
CA MET A 523 -0.81 -1.94 5.38
C MET A 523 -0.01 -2.82 4.41
N TYR A 524 1.20 -2.40 4.02
CA TYR A 524 2.09 -3.24 3.22
C TYR A 524 2.67 -4.41 4.04
N VAL A 525 3.06 -4.13 5.27
CA VAL A 525 3.75 -5.10 6.15
C VAL A 525 2.76 -6.01 6.90
N LEU A 526 1.56 -5.53 7.20
CA LEU A 526 0.52 -6.26 7.95
C LEU A 526 0.16 -7.63 7.36
N PRO A 527 -0.07 -7.81 6.05
CA PRO A 527 -0.27 -9.14 5.47
C PRO A 527 0.86 -10.13 5.78
N LYS A 528 2.10 -9.65 5.79
CA LYS A 528 3.31 -10.48 6.00
C LYS A 528 3.45 -10.91 7.45
N SER A 529 3.20 -10.00 8.39
CA SER A 529 3.19 -10.33 9.81
C SER A 529 2.05 -11.29 10.16
N MET A 530 0.86 -11.07 9.59
CA MET A 530 -0.30 -11.96 9.79
C MET A 530 -0.05 -13.36 9.23
N GLU A 531 0.53 -13.46 8.03
CA GLU A 531 0.91 -14.76 7.45
C GLU A 531 1.86 -15.54 8.36
N SER A 532 2.92 -14.87 8.82
CA SER A 532 3.88 -15.47 9.75
C SER A 532 3.22 -15.91 11.06
N ALA A 533 2.41 -15.02 11.67
CA ALA A 533 1.70 -15.31 12.90
C ALA A 533 0.75 -16.52 12.74
N TRP A 534 0.05 -16.59 11.62
CA TRP A 534 -0.85 -17.69 11.29
C TRP A 534 -0.11 -19.03 11.12
N VAL A 535 1.01 -19.04 10.38
CA VAL A 535 1.83 -20.25 10.20
C VAL A 535 2.39 -20.72 11.55
N MET A 536 2.87 -19.78 12.39
CA MET A 536 3.33 -20.11 13.74
C MET A 536 2.21 -20.66 14.64
N ALA A 537 1.02 -20.05 14.60
CA ALA A 537 -0.13 -20.49 15.38
C ALA A 537 -0.58 -21.91 14.97
N ARG A 538 -0.56 -22.21 13.65
CA ARG A 538 -0.77 -23.59 13.16
C ARG A 538 0.29 -24.56 13.66
N GLY A 539 1.57 -24.17 13.64
CA GLY A 539 2.66 -24.99 14.15
C GLY A 539 2.57 -25.28 15.66
N LYS A 540 1.84 -24.46 16.42
CA LYS A 540 1.55 -24.67 17.85
C LYS A 540 0.23 -25.41 18.12
N GLY A 541 -0.52 -25.77 17.09
CA GLY A 541 -1.85 -26.38 17.23
C GLY A 541 -2.95 -25.43 17.69
N TRP A 542 -2.73 -24.10 17.67
CA TRP A 542 -3.74 -23.11 18.09
C TRP A 542 -4.85 -22.87 17.06
N VAL A 543 -4.68 -23.36 15.84
CA VAL A 543 -5.55 -23.05 14.71
C VAL A 543 -6.00 -24.34 14.03
N ILE A 544 -7.30 -24.45 13.80
CA ILE A 544 -7.93 -25.58 13.10
C ILE A 544 -7.45 -25.58 11.63
N PRO A 545 -6.96 -26.71 11.09
CA PRO A 545 -6.55 -26.80 9.71
C PRO A 545 -7.77 -26.74 8.78
N PHE A 546 -8.09 -25.56 8.24
CA PHE A 546 -9.16 -25.37 7.25
C PHE A 546 -8.86 -25.98 5.85
N GLY A 547 -7.78 -26.76 5.72
CA GLY A 547 -7.39 -27.43 4.49
C GLY A 547 -7.38 -26.51 3.27
N GLN A 548 -8.03 -26.95 2.20
CA GLN A 548 -8.10 -26.22 0.92
C GLN A 548 -9.12 -25.07 0.93
N LEU A 549 -9.93 -24.94 1.98
CA LEU A 549 -11.00 -23.93 2.08
C LEU A 549 -10.57 -22.65 2.81
N GLY A 550 -9.36 -22.61 3.39
CA GLY A 550 -8.86 -21.43 4.10
C GLY A 550 -8.73 -20.18 3.21
N GLU A 551 -8.23 -20.33 1.98
CA GLU A 551 -8.01 -19.21 1.06
C GLU A 551 -9.34 -18.62 0.53
N PRO A 552 -10.32 -19.43 0.07
CA PRO A 552 -11.65 -18.94 -0.28
C PRO A 552 -12.37 -18.28 0.89
N LEU A 553 -12.29 -18.85 2.10
CA LEU A 553 -12.94 -18.30 3.29
C LEU A 553 -12.36 -16.92 3.67
N LEU A 554 -11.03 -16.79 3.70
CA LEU A 554 -10.37 -15.52 3.97
C LEU A 554 -10.73 -14.46 2.92
N THR A 555 -10.82 -14.88 1.65
CA THR A 555 -11.25 -13.99 0.57
C THR A 555 -12.71 -13.57 0.73
N ALA A 556 -13.59 -14.49 1.13
CA ALA A 556 -14.99 -14.20 1.40
C ALA A 556 -15.13 -13.12 2.48
N ILE A 557 -14.47 -13.32 3.63
CA ILE A 557 -14.48 -12.37 4.74
C ILE A 557 -13.93 -11.00 4.29
N GLY A 558 -12.77 -11.00 3.61
CA GLY A 558 -12.16 -9.78 3.12
C GLY A 558 -13.03 -9.02 2.13
N MET A 559 -13.58 -9.70 1.14
CA MET A 559 -14.41 -9.08 0.11
C MET A 559 -15.77 -8.63 0.65
N GLY A 560 -16.36 -9.36 1.59
CA GLY A 560 -17.56 -8.93 2.31
C GLY A 560 -17.34 -7.59 3.05
N MET A 561 -16.21 -7.44 3.76
CA MET A 561 -15.86 -6.18 4.42
C MET A 561 -15.63 -5.04 3.40
N VAL A 562 -14.87 -5.30 2.33
CA VAL A 562 -14.57 -4.29 1.30
C VAL A 562 -15.85 -3.82 0.60
N MET A 563 -16.73 -4.75 0.19
CA MET A 563 -17.98 -4.43 -0.50
C MET A 563 -19.01 -3.78 0.43
N SER A 564 -19.06 -4.18 1.70
CA SER A 564 -19.88 -3.51 2.71
C SER A 564 -19.48 -2.04 2.88
N THR A 565 -18.17 -1.78 3.01
CA THR A 565 -17.65 -0.41 3.13
C THR A 565 -17.87 0.37 1.83
N TYR A 566 -17.63 -0.25 0.67
CA TYR A 566 -17.80 0.39 -0.64
C TYR A 566 -19.24 0.88 -0.89
N GLN A 567 -20.25 0.09 -0.48
CA GLN A 567 -21.66 0.40 -0.72
C GLN A 567 -22.32 1.25 0.37
N ASN A 568 -21.82 1.22 1.60
CA ASN A 568 -22.45 1.95 2.71
C ASN A 568 -21.70 3.24 3.05
N ASP A 569 -20.37 3.17 3.08
CA ASP A 569 -19.50 4.26 3.56
C ASP A 569 -18.19 4.35 2.72
N PRO A 570 -18.27 4.70 1.42
CA PRO A 570 -17.13 4.66 0.50
C PRO A 570 -15.99 5.62 0.87
N GLN A 571 -16.24 6.62 1.73
CA GLN A 571 -15.19 7.53 2.21
C GLN A 571 -14.14 6.85 3.08
N HIS A 572 -14.45 5.71 3.71
CA HIS A 572 -13.55 5.00 4.63
C HIS A 572 -12.56 4.07 3.93
N LEU A 573 -12.75 3.83 2.63
CA LEU A 573 -11.80 3.10 1.80
C LEU A 573 -10.68 4.03 1.28
N SER A 574 -9.47 3.49 1.15
CA SER A 574 -8.36 4.18 0.50
C SER A 574 -8.76 4.69 -0.89
N GLY A 575 -8.34 5.91 -1.24
CA GLY A 575 -8.69 6.55 -2.50
C GLY A 575 -8.31 5.73 -3.74
N LEU A 576 -7.24 4.94 -3.68
CA LEU A 576 -6.86 4.01 -4.76
C LEU A 576 -7.87 2.87 -4.89
N VAL A 577 -8.20 2.20 -3.78
CA VAL A 577 -9.16 1.09 -3.74
C VAL A 577 -10.52 1.55 -4.24
N ARG A 578 -11.00 2.70 -3.76
CA ARG A 578 -12.27 3.28 -4.21
C ARG A 578 -12.31 3.52 -5.73
N ARG A 579 -11.24 4.04 -6.32
CA ARG A 579 -11.15 4.27 -7.77
C ARG A 579 -11.11 2.96 -8.56
N ILE A 580 -10.39 1.96 -8.06
CA ILE A 580 -10.34 0.63 -8.69
C ILE A 580 -11.72 -0.01 -8.66
N LEU A 581 -12.38 -0.03 -7.51
CA LEU A 581 -13.73 -0.59 -7.37
C LEU A 581 -14.75 0.16 -8.23
N TYR A 582 -14.67 1.49 -8.28
CA TYR A 582 -15.48 2.30 -9.20
C TYR A 582 -15.33 1.84 -10.65
N GLN A 583 -14.09 1.59 -11.07
CA GLN A 583 -13.81 1.22 -12.45
C GLN A 583 -14.30 -0.19 -12.80
N PHE A 584 -14.16 -1.15 -11.88
CA PHE A 584 -14.55 -2.53 -12.13
C PHE A 584 -16.03 -2.80 -11.86
N VAL A 585 -16.57 -2.27 -10.76
CA VAL A 585 -17.94 -2.54 -10.28
C VAL A 585 -18.92 -1.47 -10.74
N GLY A 586 -18.52 -0.19 -10.65
CA GLY A 586 -19.38 0.95 -10.97
C GLY A 586 -20.50 1.20 -9.94
N PRO A 587 -21.36 2.20 -10.19
CA PRO A 587 -22.54 2.46 -9.37
C PRO A 587 -23.52 1.29 -9.47
N ASN A 588 -24.14 0.90 -8.35
CA ASN A 588 -25.20 -0.11 -8.30
C ASN A 588 -26.29 0.25 -7.29
#